data_AF-A0A4U0SGH7-F1
#
_entry.id   AF-A0A4U0SGH7-F1
#
_cell.length_a   1.000
_cell.length_b   1.000
_cell.length_c   1.000
_cell.angle_alpha   90.00
_cell.angle_beta   90.00
_cell.angle_gamma   90.00
#
_symmetry.space_group_name_H-M   'P 1'
#
loop_
_entity.id
_entity.type
_entity.pdbx_description
1 polymer ?
#
loop_
_entity_poly.entity_id
_entity_poly.type
_entity_poly.pdbx_seq_one_letter_code
_entity_poly.pdbx_strand_id
1 'polypeptide(L)'
;MAAALDFEVPYQAEAFGSEVARTGVLTFSASELAHALFATGRTPGDQAKYGHASVWEWLHRMSVIPAYIRRASDNRLVRTQLARSMDRSEKVSLSYTLGQALTGVFSQNILSVRYLMHVDRYARRHGVLFTATRQRADLFGRRDTGWVVAEAKGR
;
A
#
# COMPACT_ATOMS: atom_id res chain seq x y z
N MET A 1 15.24 13.67 18.32
CA MET A 1 14.68 12.73 17.31
C MET A 1 15.17 13.21 15.96
N ALA A 2 15.96 12.42 15.23
CA ALA A 2 16.30 12.76 13.86
C ALA A 2 15.00 12.85 13.06
N ALA A 3 14.81 13.91 12.27
CA ALA A 3 13.68 14.02 11.37
C ALA A 3 13.64 12.73 10.53
N ALA A 4 12.52 12.01 10.58
CA ALA A 4 12.32 10.88 9.68
C ALA A 4 12.42 11.46 8.27
N LEU A 5 13.38 10.96 7.51
CA LEU A 5 13.64 11.51 6.19
C LEU A 5 12.61 10.89 5.22
N ASP A 6 11.70 11.72 4.74
CA ASP A 6 10.54 11.28 3.97
C ASP A 6 10.89 10.89 2.53
N PHE A 7 10.10 9.96 2.00
CA PHE A 7 10.03 9.65 0.57
C PHE A 7 9.04 10.58 -0.10
N GLU A 8 9.34 10.92 -1.35
CA GLU A 8 8.44 11.68 -2.23
C GLU A 8 8.13 10.87 -3.49
N VAL A 9 6.84 10.70 -3.77
CA VAL A 9 6.33 10.05 -4.98
C VAL A 9 5.30 10.97 -5.64
N PRO A 10 5.55 11.48 -6.86
CA PRO A 10 4.55 12.28 -7.56
C PRO A 10 3.34 11.43 -7.92
N TYR A 11 2.15 12.01 -7.83
CA TYR A 11 0.90 11.37 -8.24
C TYR A 11 0.09 12.27 -9.18
N GLN A 12 -0.75 11.61 -9.98
CA GLN A 12 -1.77 12.21 -10.82
C GLN A 12 -3.10 11.56 -10.48
N ALA A 13 -4.13 12.38 -10.27
CA ALA A 13 -5.47 11.99 -9.92
C ALA A 13 -6.44 12.43 -11.02
N GLU A 14 -7.18 11.47 -11.58
CA GLU A 14 -8.16 11.70 -12.64
C GLU A 14 -9.55 11.31 -12.16
N ALA A 15 -10.54 12.14 -12.48
CA ALA A 15 -11.95 11.95 -12.10
C ALA A 15 -12.21 11.82 -10.58
N PHE A 16 -11.28 12.31 -9.74
CA PHE A 16 -11.54 12.51 -8.31
C PHE A 16 -12.38 13.77 -8.09
N GLY A 17 -13.10 13.83 -6.98
CA GLY A 17 -13.78 15.04 -6.54
C GLY A 17 -12.80 16.16 -6.20
N SER A 18 -13.32 17.36 -5.92
CA SER A 18 -12.50 18.54 -5.64
C SER A 18 -11.65 18.43 -4.36
N GLU A 19 -11.86 17.40 -3.54
CA GLU A 19 -11.08 17.12 -2.34
C GLU A 19 -9.68 16.58 -2.63
N VAL A 20 -9.42 16.07 -3.85
CA VAL A 20 -8.11 15.54 -4.25
C VAL A 20 -7.50 16.43 -5.31
N ALA A 21 -6.26 16.89 -5.07
CA ALA A 21 -5.51 17.64 -6.07
C ALA A 21 -5.26 16.76 -7.32
N ARG A 22 -5.44 17.33 -8.52
CA ARG A 22 -5.20 16.58 -9.78
C ARG A 22 -3.76 16.11 -9.94
N THR A 23 -2.81 16.85 -9.38
CA THR A 23 -1.41 16.47 -9.30
C THR A 23 -0.89 16.84 -7.92
N GLY A 24 0.06 16.08 -7.42
CA GLY A 24 0.68 16.36 -6.14
C GLY A 24 1.86 15.44 -5.86
N VAL A 25 2.40 15.58 -4.65
CA VAL A 25 3.45 14.71 -4.13
C VAL A 25 2.90 13.96 -2.94
N LEU A 26 2.99 12.62 -2.99
CA LEU A 26 2.71 11.77 -1.86
C LEU A 26 3.99 11.68 -1.02
N THR A 27 3.95 12.29 0.17
CA THR A 27 5.04 12.27 1.14
C THR A 27 4.76 11.25 2.23
N PHE A 28 5.74 10.42 2.55
CA PHE A 28 5.64 9.41 3.61
C PHE A 28 7.01 8.97 4.11
N SER A 29 7.10 8.66 5.39
CA SER A 29 8.30 8.12 6.03
C SER A 29 8.53 6.64 5.70
N ALA A 30 9.74 6.16 5.98
CA ALA A 30 10.03 4.72 5.93
C ALA A 30 9.10 3.92 6.87
N SER A 31 8.77 4.47 8.04
CA SER A 31 7.88 3.83 9.01
C SER A 31 6.45 3.71 8.50
N GLU A 32 5.93 4.73 7.80
CA GLU A 32 4.61 4.68 7.17
C GLU A 32 4.57 3.67 6.03
N LEU A 33 5.59 3.63 5.18
CA LEU A 33 5.69 2.60 4.13
C LEU A 33 5.77 1.20 4.74
N ALA A 34 6.54 1.04 5.82
CA ALA A 34 6.69 -0.22 6.53
C ALA A 34 5.33 -0.66 7.11
N HIS A 35 4.65 0.24 7.82
CA HIS A 35 3.29 0.02 8.29
C HIS A 35 2.36 -0.39 7.15
N ALA A 36 2.37 0.32 6.01
CA ALA A 36 1.52 0.01 4.87
C ALA A 36 1.83 -1.36 4.24
N LEU A 37 3.10 -1.79 4.17
CA LEU A 37 3.52 -3.11 3.67
C LEU A 37 2.95 -4.26 4.51
N PHE A 38 2.69 -4.02 5.79
CA PHE A 38 2.17 -5.03 6.72
C PHE A 38 0.68 -4.88 7.03
N ALA A 39 0.14 -3.67 7.03
CA ALA A 39 -1.24 -3.40 7.41
C ALA A 39 -2.20 -3.42 6.21
N THR A 40 -1.76 -2.96 5.03
CA THR A 40 -2.62 -2.90 3.84
C THR A 40 -3.13 -4.29 3.49
N GLY A 41 -4.41 -4.36 3.16
CA GLY A 41 -5.09 -5.60 2.85
C GLY A 41 -5.59 -6.35 4.07
N ARG A 42 -5.47 -5.82 5.31
CA ARG A 42 -5.92 -6.45 6.56
C ARG A 42 -6.84 -5.54 7.38
N THR A 43 -7.77 -6.15 8.11
CA THR A 43 -8.55 -5.45 9.14
C THR A 43 -7.71 -5.30 10.42
N PRO A 44 -7.96 -4.31 11.29
CA PRO A 44 -7.25 -4.18 12.56
C PRO A 44 -7.34 -5.45 13.43
N GLY A 45 -6.22 -5.85 14.02
CA GLY A 45 -6.09 -7.05 14.87
C GLY A 45 -5.69 -8.31 14.10
N ASP A 46 -6.03 -8.42 12.81
CA ASP A 46 -5.69 -9.61 12.00
C ASP A 46 -4.17 -9.69 11.68
N GLN A 47 -3.41 -8.62 11.94
CA GLN A 47 -1.96 -8.59 11.78
C GLN A 47 -1.24 -9.56 12.73
N ALA A 48 -1.77 -9.78 13.93
CA ALA A 48 -1.16 -10.63 14.97
C ALA A 48 -1.84 -12.00 15.11
N LYS A 49 -2.79 -12.32 14.22
CA LYS A 49 -3.71 -13.47 14.34
C LYS A 49 -3.01 -14.83 14.42
N TYR A 50 -1.81 -14.97 13.86
CA TYR A 50 -1.12 -16.25 13.74
C TYR A 50 0.13 -16.35 14.64
N GLY A 51 0.21 -15.56 15.70
CA GLY A 51 1.28 -15.64 16.70
C GLY A 51 2.67 -15.45 16.08
N HIS A 52 3.59 -16.40 16.29
CA HIS A 52 4.96 -16.30 15.74
C HIS A 52 5.00 -16.22 14.21
N ALA A 53 4.06 -16.83 13.49
CA ALA A 53 4.01 -16.71 12.03
C ALA A 53 3.75 -15.26 11.61
N SER A 54 2.92 -14.52 12.35
CA SER A 54 2.71 -13.09 12.13
C SER A 54 3.97 -12.26 12.36
N VAL A 55 4.84 -12.66 13.29
CA VAL A 55 6.14 -11.99 13.53
C VAL A 55 7.09 -12.17 12.35
N TRP A 56 7.19 -13.39 11.83
CA TRP A 56 8.03 -13.66 10.66
C TRP A 56 7.48 -12.99 9.39
N GLU A 57 6.16 -12.98 9.23
CA GLU A 57 5.52 -12.22 8.16
C GLU A 57 5.83 -10.72 8.29
N TRP A 58 5.69 -10.15 9.49
CA TRP A 58 6.05 -8.76 9.75
C TRP A 58 7.50 -8.48 9.35
N LEU A 59 8.45 -9.29 9.83
CA LEU A 59 9.87 -9.13 9.51
C LEU A 59 10.13 -9.18 8.01
N HIS A 60 9.53 -10.14 7.30
CA HIS A 60 9.64 -10.27 5.84
C HIS A 60 9.06 -9.05 5.11
N ARG A 61 7.90 -8.53 5.54
CA ARG A 61 7.30 -7.33 4.93
C ARG A 61 8.15 -6.09 5.18
N MET A 62 8.67 -5.92 6.40
CA MET A 62 9.53 -4.78 6.74
C MET A 62 10.86 -4.83 5.98
N SER A 63 11.42 -6.02 5.74
CA SER A 63 12.71 -6.18 5.06
C SER A 63 12.68 -5.74 3.60
N VAL A 64 11.50 -5.59 3.00
CA VAL A 64 11.34 -5.04 1.64
C VAL A 64 12.01 -3.68 1.50
N ILE A 65 11.89 -2.83 2.53
CA ILE A 65 12.45 -1.47 2.48
C ILE A 65 13.98 -1.54 2.39
N PRO A 66 14.73 -2.02 3.41
CA PRO A 66 16.19 -2.00 3.35
C PRO A 66 16.76 -2.89 2.24
N ALA A 67 16.07 -3.95 1.82
CA ALA A 67 16.56 -4.85 0.77
C ALA A 67 16.43 -4.24 -0.64
N TYR A 68 15.27 -3.65 -0.95
CA TYR A 68 14.88 -3.38 -2.33
C TYR A 68 14.68 -1.90 -2.66
N ILE A 69 14.50 -1.07 -1.64
CA ILE A 69 14.21 0.35 -1.81
C ILE A 69 15.22 1.20 -1.05
N ARG A 70 15.52 2.37 -1.60
CA ARG A 70 16.30 3.39 -0.90
C ARG A 70 15.77 4.76 -1.26
N ARG A 71 16.05 5.73 -0.41
CA ARG A 71 15.81 7.13 -0.73
C ARG A 71 17.02 7.66 -1.52
N ALA A 72 16.75 8.37 -2.60
CA ALA A 72 17.76 9.16 -3.30
C ALA A 72 18.05 10.46 -2.54
N SER A 73 19.06 11.21 -2.96
CA SER A 73 19.41 12.51 -2.36
C SER A 73 18.30 13.56 -2.54
N ASP A 74 17.42 13.37 -3.52
CA ASP A 74 16.27 14.21 -3.87
C ASP A 74 14.95 13.64 -3.34
N ASN A 75 14.99 12.88 -2.23
CA ASN A 75 13.86 12.23 -1.57
C ASN A 75 13.08 11.19 -2.40
N ARG A 76 13.44 10.96 -3.66
CA ARG A 76 12.73 9.97 -4.47
C ARG A 76 12.93 8.55 -3.97
N LEU A 77 11.85 7.78 -4.06
CA LEU A 77 11.87 6.34 -3.86
C LEU A 77 12.54 5.67 -5.06
N VAL A 78 13.69 5.03 -4.85
CA VAL A 78 14.46 4.35 -5.92
C VAL A 78 14.83 2.93 -5.55
N ARG A 79 15.01 2.08 -6.56
CA ARG A 79 15.42 0.67 -6.40
C ARG A 79 16.89 0.57 -5.95
N THR A 80 17.19 -0.36 -5.04
CA THR A 80 18.55 -0.76 -4.68
C THR A 80 19.22 -1.54 -5.82
N GLN A 81 20.52 -1.83 -5.70
CA GLN A 81 21.21 -2.70 -6.66
C GLN A 81 20.65 -4.12 -6.65
N LEU A 82 20.32 -4.65 -5.47
CA LEU A 82 19.68 -5.97 -5.33
C LEU A 82 18.33 -6.02 -6.06
N ALA A 83 17.48 -5.01 -5.90
CA ALA A 83 16.21 -4.94 -6.64
C ALA A 83 16.38 -4.86 -8.17
N ARG A 84 17.51 -4.33 -8.64
CA ARG A 84 17.82 -4.25 -10.08
C ARG A 84 18.31 -5.59 -10.64
N SER A 85 19.00 -6.41 -9.84
CA SER A 85 19.52 -7.72 -10.25
C SER A 85 18.48 -8.84 -10.23
N MET A 86 17.34 -8.64 -9.55
CA MET A 86 16.21 -9.59 -9.53
C MET A 86 15.77 -10.00 -10.94
N ASP A 87 15.29 -11.24 -11.06
CA ASP A 87 14.68 -11.71 -12.29
C ASP A 87 13.32 -11.04 -12.55
N ARG A 88 12.67 -11.38 -13.67
CA ARG A 88 11.40 -10.78 -14.07
C ARG A 88 10.27 -11.09 -13.08
N SER A 89 10.17 -12.34 -12.61
CA SER A 89 9.10 -12.78 -11.71
C SER A 89 9.22 -12.13 -10.33
N GLU A 90 10.46 -12.03 -9.84
CA GLU A 90 10.81 -11.35 -8.61
C GLU A 90 10.46 -9.86 -8.66
N LYS A 91 10.81 -9.18 -9.76
CA LYS A 91 10.47 -7.76 -10.00
C LYS A 91 8.97 -7.53 -10.02
N VAL A 92 8.20 -8.43 -10.65
CA VAL A 92 6.74 -8.35 -10.67
C VAL A 92 6.17 -8.48 -9.27
N SER A 93 6.65 -9.45 -8.48
CA SER A 93 6.21 -9.66 -7.10
C SER A 93 6.51 -8.45 -6.19
N LEU A 94 7.72 -7.91 -6.29
CA LEU A 94 8.13 -6.70 -5.56
C LEU A 94 7.27 -5.50 -5.95
N SER A 95 7.06 -5.30 -7.25
CA SER A 95 6.29 -4.16 -7.76
C SER A 95 4.82 -4.22 -7.35
N TYR A 96 4.22 -5.41 -7.38
CA TYR A 96 2.87 -5.62 -6.87
C TYR A 96 2.77 -5.32 -5.37
N THR A 97 3.73 -5.81 -4.58
CA THR A 97 3.81 -5.57 -3.13
C THR A 97 3.93 -4.07 -2.81
N LEU A 98 4.79 -3.34 -3.51
CA LEU A 98 4.95 -1.90 -3.34
C LEU A 98 3.72 -1.12 -3.83
N GLY A 99 3.12 -1.54 -4.95
CA GLY A 99 1.89 -0.96 -5.48
C GLY A 99 0.78 -0.99 -4.44
N GLN A 100 0.53 -2.16 -3.82
CA GLN A 100 -0.44 -2.27 -2.73
C GLN A 100 -0.12 -1.34 -1.55
N ALA A 101 1.14 -1.32 -1.09
CA ALA A 101 1.54 -0.49 0.03
C ALA A 101 1.34 1.01 -0.27
N LEU A 102 1.72 1.48 -1.46
CA LEU A 102 1.52 2.87 -1.88
C LEU A 102 0.04 3.21 -2.05
N THR A 103 -0.79 2.29 -2.54
CA THR A 103 -2.26 2.46 -2.53
C THR A 103 -2.79 2.61 -1.11
N GLY A 104 -2.24 1.86 -0.15
CA GLY A 104 -2.53 2.00 1.28
C GLY A 104 -2.18 3.39 1.82
N VAL A 105 -0.94 3.85 1.59
CA VAL A 105 -0.46 5.18 2.01
C VAL A 105 -1.32 6.28 1.38
N PHE A 106 -1.55 6.23 0.07
CA PHE A 106 -2.40 7.21 -0.63
C PHE A 106 -3.82 7.25 -0.05
N SER A 107 -4.41 6.09 0.20
CA SER A 107 -5.79 6.03 0.70
C SER A 107 -5.91 6.55 2.13
N GLN A 108 -4.89 6.33 2.98
CA GLN A 108 -4.85 6.90 4.32
C GLN A 108 -4.62 8.41 4.28
N ASN A 109 -3.58 8.85 3.58
CA ASN A 109 -3.10 10.24 3.66
C ASN A 109 -3.94 11.20 2.82
N ILE A 110 -4.47 10.76 1.68
CA ILE A 110 -5.21 11.61 0.75
C ILE A 110 -6.72 11.36 0.85
N LEU A 111 -7.16 10.10 0.94
CA LEU A 111 -8.60 9.77 0.92
C LEU A 111 -9.21 9.60 2.31
N SER A 112 -8.42 9.72 3.38
CA SER A 112 -8.85 9.54 4.78
C SER A 112 -9.53 8.18 5.03
N VAL A 113 -9.07 7.14 4.34
CA VAL A 113 -9.52 5.76 4.54
C VAL A 113 -8.74 5.16 5.71
N ARG A 114 -9.43 4.70 6.76
CA ARG A 114 -8.75 4.20 7.96
C ARG A 114 -7.93 2.94 7.69
N TYR A 115 -8.54 1.96 7.00
CA TYR A 115 -7.91 0.69 6.67
C TYR A 115 -8.42 0.21 5.31
N LEU A 116 -7.49 -0.18 4.42
CA LEU A 116 -7.81 -0.95 3.23
C LEU A 116 -7.68 -2.43 3.51
N MET A 117 -8.69 -3.19 3.10
CA MET A 117 -8.82 -4.63 3.32
C MET A 117 -8.91 -5.34 1.97
N HIS A 118 -8.32 -6.54 1.87
CA HIS A 118 -8.48 -7.34 0.67
C HIS A 118 -9.92 -7.77 0.48
N VAL A 119 -10.45 -7.51 -0.71
CA VAL A 119 -11.79 -7.95 -1.12
C VAL A 119 -11.90 -9.47 -0.97
N ASP A 120 -10.95 -10.23 -1.50
CA ASP A 120 -10.97 -11.70 -1.45
C ASP A 120 -10.97 -12.28 -0.03
N ARG A 121 -10.43 -11.54 0.95
CA ARG A 121 -10.37 -11.98 2.34
C ARG A 121 -11.56 -11.51 3.18
N TYR A 122 -12.03 -10.28 2.96
CA TYR A 122 -12.96 -9.62 3.87
C TYR A 122 -14.32 -9.29 3.27
N ALA A 123 -14.54 -9.46 1.96
CA ALA A 123 -15.82 -9.15 1.31
C ALA A 123 -17.01 -9.80 2.01
N ARG A 124 -16.93 -11.10 2.33
CA ARG A 124 -18.01 -11.83 3.00
C ARG A 124 -18.32 -11.27 4.38
N ARG A 125 -17.30 -10.93 5.18
CA ARG A 125 -17.46 -10.38 6.53
C ARG A 125 -18.14 -9.00 6.52
N HIS A 126 -17.94 -8.23 5.46
CA HIS A 126 -18.48 -6.88 5.31
C HIS A 126 -19.71 -6.80 4.40
N GLY A 127 -20.28 -7.94 3.99
CA GLY A 127 -21.47 -7.96 3.14
C GLY A 127 -21.27 -7.31 1.77
N VAL A 128 -20.05 -7.33 1.23
CA VAL A 128 -19.76 -6.76 -0.09
C VAL A 128 -20.49 -7.56 -1.15
N LEU A 129 -21.35 -6.89 -1.92
CA LEU A 129 -22.09 -7.46 -3.04
C LEU A 129 -21.34 -7.19 -4.34
N PHE A 130 -21.22 -8.21 -5.18
CA PHE A 130 -20.60 -8.09 -6.51
C PHE A 130 -21.69 -8.06 -7.58
N THR A 131 -21.46 -7.30 -8.64
CA THR A 131 -22.28 -7.37 -9.84
C THR A 131 -22.00 -8.69 -10.59
N ALA A 132 -22.77 -8.99 -11.64
CA ALA A 132 -22.60 -10.21 -12.43
C ALA A 132 -21.26 -10.29 -13.20
N THR A 133 -20.43 -9.26 -13.15
CA THR A 133 -19.14 -9.25 -13.85
C THR A 133 -18.07 -10.00 -13.04
N ARG A 134 -17.01 -10.44 -13.74
CA ARG A 134 -15.82 -11.02 -13.11
C ARG A 134 -14.82 -9.98 -12.61
N GLN A 135 -15.11 -8.69 -12.77
CA GLN A 135 -14.20 -7.62 -12.35
C GLN A 135 -14.34 -7.41 -10.85
N ARG A 136 -13.23 -7.61 -10.13
CA ARG A 136 -13.15 -7.41 -8.69
C ARG A 136 -11.96 -6.52 -8.41
N ALA A 137 -12.19 -5.51 -7.58
CA ALA A 137 -11.12 -4.69 -7.07
C ALA A 137 -10.28 -5.48 -6.05
N ASP A 138 -9.01 -5.12 -5.92
CA ASP A 138 -8.10 -5.73 -4.94
C ASP A 138 -8.50 -5.39 -3.49
N LEU A 139 -8.90 -4.14 -3.25
CA LEU A 139 -9.00 -3.54 -1.92
C LEU A 139 -10.29 -2.74 -1.75
N PHE A 140 -10.78 -2.67 -0.51
CA PHE A 140 -11.86 -1.77 -0.10
C PHE A 140 -11.65 -1.28 1.33
N GLY A 141 -12.18 -0.10 1.63
CA GLY A 141 -12.08 0.50 2.96
C GLY A 141 -13.12 1.58 3.19
N ARG A 142 -13.32 1.95 4.45
CA ARG A 142 -14.31 2.96 4.84
C ARG A 142 -13.61 4.26 5.23
N ARG A 143 -14.16 5.38 4.76
CA ARG A 143 -13.93 6.74 5.22
C ARG A 143 -15.22 7.32 5.79
N ASP A 144 -15.17 8.49 6.41
CA ASP A 144 -16.35 9.07 7.07
C ASP A 144 -17.49 9.37 6.07
N THR A 145 -17.15 9.70 4.81
CA THR A 145 -18.13 9.99 3.75
C THR A 145 -18.56 8.77 2.93
N GLY A 146 -18.07 7.57 3.22
CA GLY A 146 -18.50 6.35 2.51
C GLY A 146 -17.43 5.28 2.32
N TRP A 147 -17.61 4.46 1.30
CA TRP A 147 -16.68 3.39 0.95
C TRP A 147 -15.76 3.81 -0.20
N VAL A 148 -14.50 3.41 -0.09
CA VAL A 148 -13.50 3.51 -1.14
C VAL A 148 -13.18 2.10 -1.62
N VAL A 149 -13.13 1.93 -2.93
CA VAL A 149 -12.70 0.72 -3.60
C VAL A 149 -11.43 1.07 -4.37
N ALA A 150 -10.39 0.24 -4.24
CA ALA A 150 -9.09 0.52 -4.82
C ALA A 150 -8.54 -0.73 -5.53
N GLU A 151 -7.97 -0.49 -6.70
CA GLU A 151 -7.22 -1.48 -7.47
C GLU A 151 -5.74 -1.09 -7.41
N ALA A 152 -4.88 -2.00 -6.97
CA ALA A 152 -3.46 -1.75 -6.80
C ALA A 152 -2.68 -2.44 -7.90
N LYS A 153 -1.99 -1.65 -8.74
CA LYS A 153 -1.16 -2.19 -9.83
C LYS A 153 0.32 -2.01 -9.54
N GLY A 154 1.07 -3.10 -9.70
CA GLY A 154 2.53 -3.07 -9.86
C GLY A 154 2.92 -2.80 -11.32
N ARG A 155 4.10 -2.21 -11.54
CA ARG A 155 4.74 -2.02 -12.85
C ARG A 155 6.11 -2.68 -12.93
#